data_AF-A0A940U2I8-F1
#
_entry.id   AF-A0A940U2I8-F1
#
_cell.length_a   1.000
_cell.length_b   1.000
_cell.length_c   1.000
_cell.angle_alpha   90.00
_cell.angle_beta   90.00
_cell.angle_gamma   90.00
#
_symmetry.space_group_name_H-M   'P 1'
#
loop_
_entity.id
_entity.type
_entity.pdbx_description
1 polymer ?
#
loop_
_entity_poly.entity_id
_entity_poly.type
_entity_poly.pdbx_seq_one_letter_code
_entity_poly.pdbx_strand_id
1 'polypeptide(L)'
;KTLGQTVDVDYFLPGCPPQPHQIWAVIEAILGGKLPPKGSVVGANEKTVCEECKHTRQEKRIKKFFRIHEIIPDSTQCLFDQGIICAGPATRGGCGSLCTKVDMPCRGCYGPPPHVVDQGAALLSAVASVVDADTEEEAARIVGEIPDPVGTFYRFGLPSSLLHRTQMKKKSA
;
A
#
# COMPACT_ATOMS: atom_id res chain seq x y z
N LYS A 1 -11.41 7.01 -13.33
CA LYS A 1 -10.85 6.05 -14.32
C LYS A 1 -9.34 6.25 -14.33
N THR A 2 -8.56 5.19 -14.46
CA THR A 2 -7.10 5.26 -14.65
C THR A 2 -6.75 5.31 -16.14
N LEU A 3 -5.48 5.58 -16.46
CA LEU A 3 -5.01 5.58 -17.85
C LEU A 3 -5.20 4.21 -18.51
N GLY A 4 -4.82 3.12 -17.82
CA GLY A 4 -5.01 1.75 -18.32
C GLY A 4 -6.46 1.29 -18.45
N GLN A 5 -7.43 2.04 -17.89
CA GLN A 5 -8.87 1.80 -18.13
C GLN A 5 -9.40 2.56 -19.35
N THR A 6 -8.59 3.41 -19.98
CA THR A 6 -9.00 4.32 -21.05
C THR A 6 -8.27 4.02 -22.35
N VAL A 7 -6.99 3.66 -22.27
CA VAL A 7 -6.15 3.33 -23.42
C VAL A 7 -5.36 2.06 -23.12
N ASP A 8 -4.90 1.39 -24.18
CA ASP A 8 -3.96 0.28 -24.03
C ASP A 8 -2.60 0.83 -23.59
N VAL A 9 -2.10 0.36 -22.44
CA VAL A 9 -0.86 0.83 -21.83
C VAL A 9 0.15 -0.30 -21.86
N ASP A 10 1.27 -0.07 -22.54
CA ASP A 10 2.31 -1.09 -22.71
C ASP A 10 3.04 -1.42 -21.40
N TYR A 11 3.33 -0.42 -20.56
CA TYR A 11 4.09 -0.60 -19.31
C TYR A 11 3.69 0.42 -18.24
N PHE A 12 3.89 0.08 -16.97
CA PHE A 12 3.61 0.96 -15.84
C PHE A 12 4.88 1.22 -15.01
N LEU A 13 5.17 2.49 -14.72
CA LEU A 13 6.22 2.90 -13.77
C LEU A 13 5.56 3.53 -12.53
N PRO A 14 5.55 2.85 -11.38
CA PRO A 14 4.82 3.30 -10.20
C PRO A 14 5.62 4.31 -9.38
N GLY A 15 4.90 5.07 -8.54
CA GLY A 15 5.45 6.03 -7.59
C GLY A 15 4.78 7.39 -7.69
N CYS A 16 4.72 8.10 -6.56
CA CYS A 16 4.13 9.44 -6.47
C CYS A 16 5.10 10.43 -5.78
N PRO A 17 6.21 10.81 -6.46
CA PRO A 17 6.63 10.38 -7.80
C PRO A 17 7.52 9.09 -7.79
N PRO A 18 7.74 8.47 -8.96
CA PRO A 18 8.77 7.44 -9.12
C PRO A 18 10.16 7.99 -8.77
N GLN A 19 11.06 7.16 -8.25
CA GLN A 19 12.39 7.63 -7.89
C GLN A 19 13.27 7.84 -9.13
N PRO A 20 14.20 8.83 -9.14
CA PRO A 20 15.04 9.13 -10.31
C PRO A 20 15.82 7.93 -10.84
N HIS A 21 16.38 7.11 -9.95
CA HIS A 21 17.12 5.91 -10.33
C HIS A 21 16.23 4.85 -11.01
N GLN A 22 14.94 4.80 -10.67
CA GLN A 22 13.98 3.89 -11.32
C GLN A 22 13.62 4.37 -12.72
N ILE A 23 13.41 5.68 -12.88
CA ILE A 23 13.17 6.28 -14.20
C ILE A 23 14.35 5.97 -15.12
N TRP A 24 15.58 6.14 -14.62
CA TRP A 24 16.78 5.81 -15.39
C TRP A 24 16.86 4.32 -15.76
N ALA A 25 16.61 3.42 -14.80
CA ALA A 25 16.62 1.98 -15.06
C ALA A 25 15.58 1.56 -16.11
N VAL A 26 14.40 2.22 -16.14
CA VAL A 26 13.39 1.97 -17.18
C VAL A 26 13.87 2.45 -18.55
N ILE A 27 14.50 3.63 -18.63
CA ILE A 27 15.06 4.14 -19.89
C ILE A 27 16.13 3.18 -20.43
N GLU A 28 17.03 2.70 -19.57
CA GLU A 28 18.05 1.71 -19.97
C GLU A 28 17.42 0.40 -20.45
N ALA A 29 16.37 -0.08 -19.79
CA ALA A 29 15.65 -1.29 -20.22
C ALA A 29 15.00 -1.12 -21.59
N ILE A 30 14.43 0.06 -21.88
CA ILE A 30 13.85 0.41 -23.18
C ILE A 30 14.95 0.44 -24.25
N LEU A 31 16.03 1.19 -24.03
CA LEU A 31 17.12 1.35 -25.00
C LEU A 31 17.86 0.03 -25.26
N GLY A 32 17.97 -0.83 -24.24
CA GLY A 32 18.59 -2.14 -24.34
C GLY A 32 17.69 -3.24 -24.90
N GLY A 33 16.41 -2.96 -25.18
CA GLY A 33 15.45 -3.96 -25.65
C GLY A 33 15.12 -5.05 -24.61
N LYS A 34 15.35 -4.78 -23.32
CA LYS A 34 15.17 -5.72 -22.20
C LYS A 34 13.88 -5.43 -21.43
N LEU A 35 12.76 -5.34 -22.15
CA LEU A 35 11.46 -5.08 -21.54
C LEU A 35 10.75 -6.39 -21.21
N PRO A 36 10.04 -6.46 -20.07
CA PRO A 36 9.17 -7.58 -19.74
C PRO A 36 7.96 -7.64 -20.70
N PRO A 37 7.06 -8.62 -20.56
CA PRO A 37 5.81 -8.63 -21.33
C PRO A 37 5.00 -7.34 -21.18
N LYS A 38 4.19 -7.00 -22.20
CA LYS A 38 3.28 -5.86 -22.14
C LYS A 38 2.31 -5.97 -20.96
N GLY A 39 1.96 -4.83 -20.37
CA GLY A 39 1.16 -4.69 -19.15
C GLY A 39 1.97 -4.84 -17.86
N SER A 40 3.25 -5.18 -17.94
CA SER A 40 4.11 -5.32 -16.76
C SER A 40 4.46 -3.97 -16.11
N VAL A 41 4.71 -4.05 -14.81
CA VAL A 41 5.28 -2.96 -14.02
C VAL A 41 6.80 -2.97 -14.20
N VAL A 42 7.38 -1.85 -14.59
CA VAL A 42 8.82 -1.66 -14.80
C VAL A 42 9.40 -0.70 -13.78
N GLY A 43 10.69 -0.83 -13.47
CA GLY A 43 11.39 0.07 -12.55
C GLY A 43 10.92 -0.06 -11.10
N ALA A 44 10.37 -1.20 -10.69
CA ALA A 44 9.98 -1.47 -9.31
C ALA A 44 10.20 -2.95 -8.98
N ASN A 45 10.30 -3.27 -7.68
CA ASN A 45 10.59 -4.62 -7.24
C ASN A 45 9.35 -5.53 -7.33
N GLU A 46 9.55 -6.84 -7.32
CA GLU A 46 8.47 -7.84 -7.25
C GLU A 46 8.04 -8.15 -5.82
N LYS A 47 8.84 -7.74 -4.83
CA LYS A 47 8.51 -7.86 -3.42
C LYS A 47 7.81 -6.61 -2.91
N THR A 48 7.32 -6.70 -1.68
CA THR A 48 6.69 -5.58 -0.98
C THR A 48 7.73 -4.62 -0.40
N VAL A 49 7.32 -3.43 0.02
CA VAL A 49 8.18 -2.45 0.70
C VAL A 49 8.82 -3.04 1.97
N CYS A 50 8.20 -4.05 2.57
CA CYS A 50 8.73 -4.71 3.77
C CYS A 50 10.12 -5.34 3.56
N GLU A 51 10.49 -5.72 2.34
CA GLU A 51 11.83 -6.26 2.04
C GLU A 51 12.94 -5.20 2.21
N GLU A 52 12.63 -3.94 1.91
CA GLU A 52 13.58 -2.82 1.97
C GLU A 52 13.55 -2.10 3.34
N CYS A 53 12.60 -2.46 4.20
CA CYS A 53 12.32 -1.75 5.43
C CYS A 53 13.38 -2.03 6.50
N LYS A 54 13.87 -0.99 7.17
CA LYS A 54 14.87 -1.10 8.25
C LYS A 54 14.34 -1.74 9.54
N HIS A 55 13.02 -1.76 9.74
CA HIS A 55 12.44 -2.13 11.03
C HIS A 55 12.36 -3.64 11.21
N THR A 56 12.64 -4.10 12.42
CA THR A 56 12.51 -5.50 12.83
C THR A 56 11.04 -5.86 13.03
N ARG A 57 10.57 -6.88 12.30
CA ARG A 57 9.21 -7.40 12.39
C ARG A 57 9.11 -8.49 13.45
N GLN A 58 8.02 -8.47 14.20
CA GLN A 58 7.62 -9.51 15.14
C GLN A 58 6.14 -9.78 14.90
N GLU A 59 5.71 -11.04 14.88
CA GLU A 59 4.29 -11.37 14.77
C GLU A 59 3.56 -11.00 16.07
N LYS A 60 3.08 -9.74 16.14
CA LYS A 60 2.32 -9.22 17.26
C LYS A 60 0.85 -9.10 16.90
N ARG A 61 0.00 -9.41 17.88
CA ARG A 61 -1.42 -9.06 17.82
C ARG A 61 -1.65 -7.67 18.42
N ILE A 62 -2.52 -6.89 17.79
CA ILE A 62 -2.74 -5.46 18.03
C ILE A 62 -4.10 -5.26 18.69
N LYS A 63 -4.09 -4.67 19.88
CA LYS A 63 -5.30 -4.30 20.64
C LYS A 63 -5.77 -2.86 20.42
N LYS A 64 -4.93 -2.03 19.78
CA LYS A 64 -5.20 -0.62 19.55
C LYS A 64 -4.41 -0.10 18.35
N PHE A 65 -5.08 0.64 17.48
CA PHE A 65 -4.43 1.42 16.44
C PHE A 65 -4.16 2.84 16.90
N PHE A 66 -3.06 3.42 16.43
CA PHE A 66 -2.67 4.79 16.67
C PHE A 66 -2.53 5.52 15.35
N ARG A 67 -2.93 6.79 15.34
CA ARG A 67 -2.46 7.75 14.34
C ARG A 67 -1.05 8.19 14.70
N ILE A 68 -0.26 8.51 13.69
CA ILE A 68 1.17 8.82 13.86
C ILE A 68 1.48 9.99 14.83
N HIS A 69 0.51 10.86 15.09
CA HIS A 69 0.64 12.00 16.02
C HIS A 69 0.25 11.66 17.46
N GLU A 70 -0.33 10.48 17.71
CA GLU A 70 -0.79 10.03 19.02
C GLU A 70 0.27 9.23 19.79
N ILE A 71 1.35 8.82 19.11
CA ILE A 71 2.42 7.99 19.67
C ILE A 71 3.76 8.38 19.04
N ILE A 72 4.83 8.31 19.83
CA ILE A 72 6.20 8.38 19.33
C ILE A 72 6.64 6.93 19.03
N PRO A 73 6.88 6.56 17.76
CA PRO A 73 7.25 5.20 17.41
C PRO A 73 8.67 4.85 17.89
N ASP A 74 8.87 3.59 18.25
CA ASP A 74 10.19 2.99 18.36
C ASP A 74 10.79 2.85 16.95
N SER A 75 11.97 3.45 16.76
CA SER A 75 12.66 3.51 15.46
C SER A 75 13.25 2.18 14.98
N THR A 76 13.20 1.13 15.81
CA THR A 76 13.73 -0.20 15.52
C THR A 76 12.62 -1.19 15.21
N GLN A 77 11.52 -1.18 15.96
CA GLN A 77 10.40 -2.09 15.77
C GLN A 77 9.55 -1.72 14.55
N CYS A 78 8.94 -2.70 13.90
CA CYS A 78 7.99 -2.47 12.82
C CYS A 78 6.86 -1.56 13.29
N LEU A 79 6.62 -0.47 12.56
CA LEU A 79 5.55 0.48 12.87
C LEU A 79 4.17 -0.20 12.91
N PHE A 80 3.95 -1.20 12.06
CA PHE A 80 2.68 -1.91 12.04
C PHE A 80 2.46 -2.71 13.32
N ASP A 81 3.49 -3.40 13.81
CA ASP A 81 3.45 -4.19 15.05
C ASP A 81 3.28 -3.29 16.30
N GLN A 82 3.53 -1.98 16.16
CA GLN A 82 3.31 -0.96 17.18
C GLN A 82 1.88 -0.37 17.15
N GLY A 83 1.01 -0.85 16.26
CA GLY A 83 -0.35 -0.32 16.09
C GLY A 83 -0.44 0.87 15.13
N ILE A 84 0.61 1.20 14.38
CA ILE A 84 0.56 2.28 13.38
C ILE A 84 0.30 1.66 12.01
N ILE A 85 -0.87 1.96 11.42
CA ILE A 85 -1.23 1.40 10.11
C ILE A 85 -0.22 1.82 9.04
N CYS A 86 0.44 0.82 8.47
CA CYS A 86 1.47 0.98 7.46
C CYS A 86 1.09 0.17 6.23
N ALA A 87 1.05 0.80 5.05
CA ALA A 87 0.70 0.15 3.79
C ALA A 87 1.81 -0.75 3.22
N GLY A 88 2.98 -0.80 3.88
CA GLY A 88 4.16 -1.54 3.42
C GLY A 88 3.90 -2.96 2.92
N PRO A 89 3.18 -3.82 3.68
CA PRO A 89 2.92 -5.20 3.24
C PRO A 89 1.99 -5.31 2.03
N ALA A 90 1.22 -4.27 1.71
CA ALA A 90 0.32 -4.24 0.54
C ALA A 90 0.87 -3.37 -0.59
N THR A 91 2.13 -2.95 -0.52
CA THR A 91 2.73 -2.00 -1.46
C THR A 91 3.97 -2.57 -2.10
N ARG A 92 4.09 -2.40 -3.41
CA ARG A 92 5.28 -2.80 -4.18
C ARG A 92 6.54 -2.06 -3.71
N GLY A 93 7.65 -2.78 -3.61
CA GLY A 93 8.97 -2.22 -3.30
C GLY A 93 9.62 -1.48 -4.48
N GLY A 94 10.80 -0.91 -4.23
CA GLY A 94 11.63 -0.19 -5.18
C GLY A 94 11.86 1.27 -4.78
N CYS A 95 11.02 1.81 -3.90
CA CYS A 95 11.18 3.17 -3.41
C CYS A 95 12.32 3.32 -2.39
N GLY A 96 12.90 2.22 -1.91
CA GLY A 96 13.95 2.22 -0.89
C GLY A 96 13.42 2.51 0.51
N SER A 97 12.14 2.24 0.76
CA SER A 97 11.42 2.42 2.02
C SER A 97 11.62 3.80 2.68
N LEU A 98 11.64 4.88 1.88
CA LEU A 98 12.01 6.23 2.35
C LEU A 98 11.15 6.74 3.51
N CYS A 99 9.85 6.45 3.52
CA CYS A 99 8.97 6.86 4.61
C CYS A 99 9.36 6.19 5.95
N THR A 100 9.58 4.88 5.93
CA THR A 100 9.88 4.13 7.17
C THR A 100 11.30 4.37 7.65
N LYS A 101 12.21 4.85 6.79
CA LYS A 101 13.53 5.32 7.23
C LYS A 101 13.45 6.49 8.22
N VAL A 102 12.41 7.31 8.11
CA VAL A 102 12.12 8.44 9.02
C VAL A 102 10.91 8.16 9.91
N ASP A 103 10.64 6.88 10.19
CA ASP A 103 9.60 6.38 11.09
C ASP A 103 8.17 6.83 10.73
N MET A 104 7.96 7.19 9.46
CA MET A 104 6.63 7.44 8.90
C MET A 104 6.08 6.17 8.23
N PRO A 105 4.80 5.82 8.46
CA PRO A 105 4.21 4.64 7.84
C PRO A 105 4.18 4.80 6.31
N CYS A 106 4.45 3.70 5.60
CA CYS A 106 4.23 3.64 4.17
C CYS A 106 2.77 4.00 3.85
N ARG A 107 2.57 4.84 2.84
CA ARG A 107 1.23 5.33 2.43
C ARG A 107 0.69 4.63 1.18
N GLY A 108 1.45 3.74 0.57
CA GLY A 108 1.00 2.91 -0.54
C GLY A 108 1.18 3.49 -1.94
N CYS A 109 1.97 4.54 -2.12
CA CYS A 109 2.05 5.26 -3.40
C CYS A 109 2.64 4.48 -4.59
N TYR A 110 3.26 3.32 -4.36
CA TYR A 110 3.78 2.45 -5.42
C TYR A 110 2.74 1.44 -5.93
N GLY A 111 1.52 1.46 -5.37
CA GLY A 111 0.47 0.53 -5.75
C GLY A 111 0.74 -0.91 -5.31
N PRO A 112 -0.10 -1.85 -5.77
CA PRO A 112 -0.07 -3.23 -5.31
C PRO A 112 1.19 -4.00 -5.78
N PRO A 113 1.68 -4.96 -4.97
CA PRO A 113 2.69 -5.93 -5.40
C PRO A 113 2.12 -6.89 -6.48
N PRO A 114 2.96 -7.71 -7.13
CA PRO A 114 2.49 -8.74 -8.05
C PRO A 114 1.39 -9.63 -7.43
N HIS A 115 0.46 -10.09 -8.27
CA HIS A 115 -0.67 -10.95 -7.88
C HIS A 115 -1.68 -10.33 -6.90
N VAL A 116 -1.53 -9.05 -6.55
CA VAL A 116 -2.54 -8.30 -5.79
C VAL A 116 -3.32 -7.41 -6.75
N VAL A 117 -4.62 -7.66 -6.86
CA VAL A 117 -5.53 -6.88 -7.72
C VAL A 117 -5.88 -5.55 -7.06
N ASP A 118 -6.17 -5.57 -5.77
CA ASP A 118 -6.62 -4.41 -5.00
C ASP A 118 -5.73 -4.20 -3.77
N GLN A 119 -4.93 -3.13 -3.80
CA GLN A 119 -4.05 -2.75 -2.71
C GLN A 119 -4.81 -2.47 -1.40
N GLY A 120 -5.96 -1.80 -1.49
CA GLY A 120 -6.72 -1.43 -0.29
C GLY A 120 -7.36 -2.64 0.36
N ALA A 121 -7.88 -3.58 -0.44
CA ALA A 121 -8.36 -4.87 0.06
C ALA A 121 -7.23 -5.71 0.67
N ALA A 122 -6.06 -5.75 0.05
CA ALA A 122 -4.89 -6.45 0.59
C ALA A 122 -4.41 -5.83 1.91
N LEU A 123 -4.39 -4.49 2.01
CA LEU A 123 -4.05 -3.80 3.26
C LEU A 123 -5.09 -4.04 4.35
N LEU A 124 -6.39 -4.02 4.00
CA LEU A 124 -7.46 -4.36 4.93
C LEU A 124 -7.30 -5.79 5.45
N SER A 125 -6.99 -6.76 4.58
CA SER A 125 -6.72 -8.14 4.97
C SER A 125 -5.53 -8.23 5.93
N ALA A 126 -4.46 -7.48 5.67
CA ALA A 126 -3.30 -7.43 6.56
C ALA A 126 -3.66 -6.82 7.93
N VAL A 127 -4.45 -5.74 7.97
CA VAL A 127 -4.96 -5.15 9.22
C VAL A 127 -5.83 -6.14 9.98
N ALA A 128 -6.78 -6.80 9.32
CA ALA A 128 -7.66 -7.77 9.95
C ALA A 128 -6.89 -8.95 10.56
N SER A 129 -5.81 -9.41 9.90
CA SER A 129 -5.00 -10.54 10.40
C SER A 129 -4.22 -10.27 11.69
N VAL A 130 -4.01 -9.01 12.05
CA VAL A 130 -3.23 -8.62 13.24
C VAL A 130 -4.10 -8.11 14.38
N VAL A 131 -5.40 -7.94 14.18
CA VAL A 131 -6.32 -7.51 15.25
C VAL A 131 -6.41 -8.61 16.31
N ASP A 132 -6.11 -8.28 17.57
CA ASP A 132 -6.26 -9.18 18.70
C ASP A 132 -7.70 -9.08 19.24
N ALA A 133 -8.61 -9.87 18.69
CA ALA A 133 -9.99 -9.93 19.13
C ALA A 133 -10.52 -11.36 19.08
N ASP A 134 -11.18 -11.78 20.15
CA ASP A 134 -11.85 -13.09 20.24
C ASP A 134 -13.37 -12.97 20.01
N THR A 135 -13.90 -11.74 19.94
CA THR A 135 -15.33 -11.44 19.76
C THR A 135 -15.54 -10.38 18.66
N GLU A 136 -16.74 -10.36 18.06
CA GLU A 136 -17.09 -9.38 17.03
C GLU A 136 -17.13 -7.96 17.60
N GLU A 137 -17.61 -7.79 18.83
CA GLU A 137 -17.66 -6.50 19.53
C GLU A 137 -16.27 -5.93 19.79
N GLU A 138 -15.32 -6.77 20.18
CA GLU A 138 -13.93 -6.35 20.37
C GLU A 138 -13.27 -5.98 19.05
N ALA A 139 -13.48 -6.78 18.00
CA ALA A 139 -12.97 -6.48 16.66
C ALA A 139 -13.53 -5.14 16.15
N ALA A 140 -14.84 -4.92 16.30
CA ALA A 140 -15.51 -3.68 15.90
C ALA A 140 -14.96 -2.46 16.66
N ARG A 141 -14.69 -2.60 17.97
CA ARG A 141 -14.08 -1.55 18.78
C ARG A 141 -12.68 -1.19 18.29
N ILE A 142 -11.83 -2.19 18.04
CA ILE A 142 -10.43 -1.97 17.62
C ILE A 142 -10.38 -1.36 16.20
N VAL A 143 -11.16 -1.89 15.26
CA VAL A 143 -11.21 -1.37 13.89
C VAL A 143 -11.88 0.02 13.84
N GLY A 144 -12.77 0.32 14.78
CA GLY A 144 -13.38 1.64 14.96
C GLY A 144 -12.39 2.77 15.26
N GLU A 145 -11.18 2.45 15.72
CA GLU A 145 -10.08 3.42 15.92
C GLU A 145 -9.51 3.94 14.59
N ILE A 146 -9.95 3.41 13.43
CA ILE A 146 -9.56 3.87 12.10
C ILE A 146 -10.61 4.88 11.61
N PRO A 147 -10.38 6.21 11.76
CA PRO A 147 -11.41 7.21 11.53
C PRO A 147 -11.79 7.38 10.05
N ASP A 148 -10.86 7.11 9.14
CA ASP A 148 -11.07 7.22 7.70
C ASP A 148 -10.52 5.98 6.97
N PRO A 149 -11.33 4.91 6.86
CA PRO A 149 -10.93 3.70 6.16
C PRO A 149 -10.59 3.95 4.68
N VAL A 150 -11.35 4.80 3.98
CA VAL A 150 -11.14 5.04 2.55
C VAL A 150 -9.83 5.77 2.31
N GLY A 151 -9.56 6.86 3.04
CA GLY A 151 -8.31 7.60 2.93
C GLY A 151 -7.10 6.87 3.51
N THR A 152 -7.31 5.87 4.37
CA THR A 152 -6.24 5.00 4.88
C THR A 152 -5.89 3.89 3.89
N PHE A 153 -6.89 3.15 3.39
CA PHE A 153 -6.68 1.96 2.56
C PHE A 153 -6.54 2.27 1.06
N TYR A 154 -7.16 3.35 0.57
CA TYR A 154 -7.28 3.63 -0.87
C TYR A 154 -6.68 4.98 -1.29
N ARG A 155 -5.77 5.55 -0.50
CA ARG A 155 -5.21 6.89 -0.73
C ARG A 155 -4.74 7.17 -2.16
N PHE A 156 -4.09 6.18 -2.80
CA PHE A 156 -3.57 6.30 -4.17
C PHE A 156 -4.26 5.35 -5.16
N GLY A 157 -4.98 4.35 -4.67
CA GLY A 157 -5.52 3.24 -5.47
C GLY A 157 -7.03 3.28 -5.70
N LEU A 158 -7.78 4.23 -5.12
CA LEU A 158 -9.25 4.24 -5.23
C LEU A 158 -9.79 4.16 -6.67
N PRO A 159 -9.22 4.85 -7.68
CA PRO A 159 -9.75 4.77 -9.05
C PRO A 159 -9.54 3.41 -9.74
N SER A 160 -8.58 2.61 -9.27
CA SER A 160 -8.27 1.27 -9.76
C SER A 160 -8.78 0.15 -8.85
N SER A 161 -9.41 0.49 -7.72
CA SER A 161 -9.89 -0.50 -6.76
C SER A 161 -11.13 -1.23 -7.24
N LEU A 162 -11.43 -2.37 -6.64
CA LEU A 162 -12.66 -3.14 -6.88
C LEU A 162 -13.91 -2.33 -6.52
N LEU A 163 -13.81 -1.42 -5.54
CA LEU A 163 -14.93 -0.58 -5.11
C LEU A 163 -15.46 0.30 -6.25
N HIS A 164 -14.60 0.79 -7.15
CA HIS A 164 -14.97 1.71 -8.23
C HIS A 164 -15.95 2.82 -7.76
N ARG A 165 -16.78 3.34 -8.67
CA ARG A 165 -17.84 4.32 -8.37
C ARG A 165 -19.08 3.60 -7.80
N THR A 166 -18.96 2.94 -6.65
CA THR A 166 -20.06 2.16 -6.03
C THR A 166 -21.25 3.02 -5.58
N GLN A 167 -21.11 4.35 -5.50
CA GLN A 167 -22.18 5.30 -5.16
C GLN A 167 -22.72 6.06 -6.39
N MET A 168 -23.33 5.35 -7.32
CA MET A 168 -24.32 5.90 -8.25
C MET A 168 -25.52 4.94 -8.39
N LYS A 169 -26.10 4.47 -7.28
CA LYS A 169 -27.44 3.90 -7.33
C LYS A 169 -28.46 5.04 -7.28
N LYS A 170 -29.01 5.33 -8.48
CA LYS A 170 -30.22 6.09 -8.85
C LYS A 170 -30.63 7.27 -7.96
N LYS A 171 -30.57 8.49 -8.52
CA LYS A 171 -31.54 9.53 -8.14
C LYS A 171 -32.93 8.91 -8.28
N SER A 172 -33.63 8.73 -7.18
CA SER A 172 -35.07 8.51 -7.18
C SER A 172 -35.69 9.73 -7.86
N ALA A 173 -36.27 9.50 -9.04
CA ALA A 173 -37.23 10.42 -9.65
C ALA A 173 -38.63 9.98 -9.18
#